data_AF-A0A7C7NAT5-F1
#
_entry.id   AF-A0A7C7NAT5-F1
#
_cell.length_a   1.000
_cell.length_b   1.000
_cell.length_c   1.000
_cell.angle_alpha   90.00
_cell.angle_beta   90.00
_cell.angle_gamma   90.00
#
_symmetry.space_group_name_H-M   'P 1'
#
loop_
_entity.id
_entity.type
_entity.pdbx_description
1 polymer ?
#
loop_
_entity_poly.entity_id
_entity_poly.type
_entity_poly.pdbx_seq_one_letter_code
_entity_poly.pdbx_strand_id
1 'polypeptide(L)'
;MTTKSNITTILLLIGISYSIYSLFQNPEAVAWAASALAHLVVLISIKTENIPSFDSEFLGIINVSLGVVATVVSAGQWFILDQNGPLAILFSASALAIWAFRPRKEA
;
A
#
# COMPACT_ATOMS: atom_id res chain seq x y z
N MET A 1 -6.81 20.48 9.08
CA MET A 1 -6.53 19.09 8.65
C MET A 1 -7.85 18.39 8.45
N THR A 2 -8.17 18.09 7.20
CA THR A 2 -9.54 17.89 6.67
C THR A 2 -9.92 16.40 6.72
N THR A 3 -11.21 16.11 6.87
CA THR A 3 -11.81 14.75 6.93
C THR A 3 -11.22 13.74 5.93
N LYS A 4 -10.84 14.21 4.74
CA LYS A 4 -10.19 13.39 3.70
C LYS A 4 -8.86 12.78 4.13
N SER A 5 -8.02 13.51 4.88
CA SER A 5 -6.74 13.00 5.40
C SER A 5 -6.93 11.89 6.43
N ASN A 6 -7.99 12.00 7.25
CA ASN A 6 -8.37 10.96 8.20
C ASN A 6 -8.86 9.71 7.48
N ILE A 7 -9.70 9.85 6.44
CA ILE A 7 -10.16 8.73 5.61
C ILE A 7 -8.98 7.99 4.98
N THR A 8 -8.04 8.72 4.34
CA THR A 8 -6.84 8.12 3.74
C THR A 8 -6.02 7.34 4.78
N THR A 9 -5.83 7.91 5.97
CA THR A 9 -5.10 7.23 7.06
C THR A 9 -5.82 5.95 7.48
N ILE A 10 -7.15 5.99 7.65
CA ILE A 10 -7.96 4.83 8.04
C ILE A 10 -7.89 3.74 6.98
N LEU A 11 -8.02 4.08 5.70
CA LEU A 11 -7.93 3.11 4.60
C LEU A 11 -6.57 2.39 4.58
N LEU A 12 -5.47 3.13 4.81
CA LEU A 12 -4.14 2.53 4.89
C LEU A 12 -4.01 1.60 6.09
N LEU A 13 -4.53 1.98 7.25
CA LEU A 13 -4.53 1.13 8.44
C LEU A 13 -5.35 -0.15 8.21
N ILE A 14 -6.52 -0.05 7.57
CA ILE A 14 -7.31 -1.22 7.18
C ILE A 14 -6.52 -2.13 6.24
N GLY A 15 -5.88 -1.56 5.22
CA GLY A 15 -5.05 -2.31 4.27
C GLY A 15 -3.88 -3.03 4.94
N ILE A 16 -3.18 -2.36 5.86
CA ILE A 16 -2.09 -2.95 6.67
C ILE A 16 -2.63 -4.08 7.54
N SER A 17 -3.66 -3.82 8.35
CA SER A 17 -4.21 -4.79 9.29
C SER A 17 -4.75 -6.03 8.58
N TYR A 18 -5.49 -5.86 7.47
CA TYR A 18 -6.01 -6.98 6.70
C TYR A 18 -4.91 -7.79 6.03
N SER A 19 -3.88 -7.12 5.49
CA SER A 19 -2.75 -7.80 4.87
C SER A 19 -1.94 -8.60 5.90
N ILE A 20 -1.69 -8.04 7.08
CA ILE A 20 -1.00 -8.74 8.18
C ILE A 20 -1.84 -9.94 8.67
N TYR A 21 -3.14 -9.74 8.88
CA TYR A 21 -4.04 -10.83 9.26
C TYR A 21 -4.00 -11.97 8.23
N SER A 22 -4.09 -11.65 6.94
CA SER A 22 -4.07 -12.63 5.86
C SER A 22 -2.72 -13.34 5.74
N LEU A 23 -1.62 -12.65 6.00
CA LEU A 23 -0.28 -13.24 6.08
C LEU A 23 -0.18 -14.26 7.23
N PHE A 24 -0.80 -14.00 8.38
CA PHE A 24 -0.84 -14.99 9.47
C PHE A 24 -1.67 -16.22 9.14
N GLN A 25 -2.73 -16.07 8.33
CA GLN A 25 -3.55 -17.20 7.90
C GLN A 25 -2.86 -18.03 6.81
N ASN A 26 -2.12 -17.39 5.90
CA ASN A 26 -1.43 -18.04 4.78
C ASN A 26 0.01 -17.50 4.64
N PRO A 27 0.95 -17.96 5.48
CA PRO A 27 2.32 -17.42 5.53
C PRO A 27 3.13 -17.60 4.25
N GLU A 28 2.81 -18.60 3.45
CA GLU A 28 3.42 -18.89 2.14
C GLU A 28 3.06 -17.84 1.08
N ALA A 29 1.95 -17.13 1.26
CA ALA A 29 1.49 -16.07 0.37
C ALA A 29 2.20 -14.73 0.66
N VAL A 30 3.47 -14.62 0.28
CA VAL A 30 4.31 -13.41 0.44
C VAL A 30 3.70 -12.12 -0.14
N ALA A 31 2.73 -12.24 -1.04
CA ALA A 31 1.88 -11.16 -1.54
C ALA A 31 1.27 -10.33 -0.40
N TRP A 32 0.85 -10.97 0.70
CA TRP A 32 0.28 -10.26 1.84
C TRP A 32 1.32 -9.42 2.58
N ALA A 33 2.57 -9.89 2.67
CA ALA A 33 3.68 -9.09 3.20
C ALA A 33 4.00 -7.89 2.29
N ALA A 34 4.03 -8.11 0.97
CA ALA A 34 4.25 -7.04 -0.01
C ALA A 34 3.13 -5.98 0.03
N SER A 35 1.87 -6.42 0.14
CA SER A 35 0.71 -5.54 0.31
C SER A 35 0.82 -4.72 1.60
N ALA A 36 1.11 -5.36 2.74
CA ALA A 36 1.26 -4.67 4.02
C ALA A 36 2.34 -3.58 3.94
N LEU A 37 3.49 -3.92 3.33
CA LEU A 37 4.60 -2.99 3.14
C LEU A 37 4.20 -1.82 2.23
N ALA A 38 3.52 -2.08 1.10
CA ALA A 38 3.07 -1.03 0.19
C ALA A 38 2.17 -0.01 0.90
N HIS A 39 1.20 -0.45 1.70
CA HIS A 39 0.35 0.46 2.48
C HIS A 39 1.13 1.21 3.57
N LEU A 40 2.08 0.54 4.24
CA LEU A 40 2.91 1.17 5.26
C LEU A 40 3.78 2.30 4.68
N VAL A 41 4.42 2.07 3.54
CA VAL A 41 5.25 3.11 2.91
C VAL A 41 4.41 4.29 2.45
N VAL A 42 3.21 4.04 1.91
CA VAL A 42 2.27 5.12 1.57
C VAL A 42 1.88 5.92 2.82
N LEU A 43 1.59 5.24 3.93
CA LEU A 43 1.26 5.88 5.20
C LEU A 43 2.42 6.77 5.69
N ILE A 44 3.64 6.23 5.73
CA ILE A 44 4.83 6.98 6.12
C ILE A 44 4.99 8.20 5.22
N SER A 45 4.92 8.01 3.90
CA SER A 45 5.10 9.06 2.91
C SER A 45 4.10 10.20 3.09
N ILE A 46 2.83 9.90 3.37
CA ILE A 46 1.81 10.91 3.64
C ILE A 46 2.08 11.68 4.94
N LYS A 47 2.66 11.03 5.95
CA LYS A 47 3.01 11.69 7.21
C LYS A 47 4.29 12.53 7.07
N THR A 48 5.19 12.17 6.17
CA THR A 48 6.48 12.84 5.99
C THR A 48 6.53 13.82 4.82
N GLU A 49 5.54 13.84 3.90
CA GLU A 49 5.55 14.71 2.70
C GLU A 49 5.62 16.21 3.01
N ASN A 50 5.26 16.62 4.23
CA ASN A 50 5.32 18.01 4.67
C ASN A 50 6.61 18.37 5.42
N ILE A 51 7.52 17.41 5.61
CA ILE A 51 8.78 17.62 6.32
C ILE A 51 9.82 18.07 5.28
N PRO A 52 10.37 19.30 5.37
CA PRO A 52 11.29 19.82 4.35
C PRO A 52 12.57 19.01 4.13
N SER A 53 12.98 18.21 5.11
CA SER A 53 14.16 17.35 5.01
C SER A 53 13.92 16.05 4.23
N PHE A 54 12.67 15.74 3.86
CA PHE A 54 12.32 14.53 3.12
C PHE A 54 12.09 14.81 1.64
N ASP A 55 12.74 14.03 0.80
CA ASP A 55 12.55 14.07 -0.64
C ASP A 55 11.21 13.40 -1.02
N SER A 56 10.19 14.24 -1.22
CA SER A 56 8.84 13.79 -1.58
C SER A 56 8.76 13.14 -2.97
N GLU A 57 9.68 13.47 -3.89
CA GLU A 57 9.73 12.85 -5.22
C GLU A 57 10.29 11.44 -5.10
N PHE A 58 11.37 11.26 -4.35
CA PHE A 58 11.92 9.95 -4.06
C PHE A 58 10.92 9.04 -3.34
N LEU A 59 10.20 9.56 -2.34
CA LEU A 59 9.10 8.82 -1.70
C LEU A 59 8.01 8.43 -2.70
N GLY A 60 7.71 9.30 -3.67
CA GLY A 60 6.81 8.98 -4.78
C GLY A 60 7.28 7.81 -5.63
N ILE A 61 8.56 7.76 -5.98
CA ILE A 61 9.16 6.64 -6.72
C ILE A 61 9.01 5.35 -5.91
N ILE A 62 9.31 5.37 -4.61
CA ILE A 62 9.19 4.19 -3.76
C ILE A 62 7.74 3.70 -3.72
N ASN A 63 6.77 4.59 -3.51
CA ASN A 63 5.35 4.21 -3.41
C ASN A 63 4.84 3.57 -4.71
N VAL A 64 5.18 4.15 -5.86
CA VAL A 64 4.78 3.60 -7.15
C VAL A 64 5.46 2.26 -7.41
N SER A 65 6.77 2.17 -7.16
CA SER A 65 7.54 0.95 -7.39
C SER A 65 7.04 -0.20 -6.52
N LEU A 66 6.92 0.02 -5.20
CA LEU A 66 6.44 -1.00 -4.28
C LEU A 66 4.99 -1.40 -4.56
N GLY A 67 4.12 -0.44 -4.86
CA GLY A 67 2.73 -0.75 -5.17
C GLY A 67 2.57 -1.57 -6.46
N VAL A 68 3.36 -1.27 -7.50
CA VAL A 68 3.38 -2.08 -8.73
C VAL A 68 3.92 -3.47 -8.44
N VAL A 69 5.05 -3.57 -7.75
CA VAL A 69 5.67 -4.85 -7.37
C VAL A 69 4.70 -5.69 -6.53
N ALA A 70 4.06 -5.12 -5.51
CA ALA A 70 3.10 -5.84 -4.67
C ALA A 70 1.91 -6.37 -5.47
N THR A 71 1.42 -5.58 -6.43
CA THR A 71 0.30 -5.98 -7.31
C THR A 71 0.70 -7.12 -8.24
N VAL A 72 1.89 -7.04 -8.86
CA VAL A 72 2.41 -8.08 -9.75
C VAL A 72 2.73 -9.37 -8.98
N VAL A 73 3.36 -9.27 -7.81
CA VAL A 73 3.62 -10.42 -6.93
C VAL A 73 2.31 -11.09 -6.52
N SER A 74 1.30 -10.30 -6.14
CA SER A 74 -0.03 -10.83 -5.83
C SER A 74 -0.65 -11.56 -7.01
N ALA A 75 -0.55 -11.00 -8.20
CA ALA A 75 -1.06 -11.63 -9.42
C ALA A 75 -0.32 -12.93 -9.75
N GLY A 76 1.01 -12.95 -9.63
CA GLY A 76 1.81 -14.14 -9.82
C GLY A 76 1.46 -15.24 -8.83
N GLN A 77 1.35 -14.90 -7.54
CA GLN A 77 0.97 -15.87 -6.51
C GLN A 77 -0.45 -16.41 -6.68
N TRP A 78 -1.37 -15.63 -7.25
CA TRP A 78 -2.71 -16.14 -7.55
C TRP A 78 -2.71 -17.00 -8.81
N PHE A 79 -2.33 -16.44 -9.94
CA PHE A 79 -2.50 -17.09 -11.24
C PHE A 79 -1.53 -18.25 -11.48
N ILE A 80 -0.34 -18.22 -10.85
CA ILE A 80 0.71 -19.21 -11.10
C ILE A 80 0.82 -20.19 -9.92
N LEU A 81 0.67 -19.70 -8.69
CA LEU A 81 0.91 -20.52 -7.49
C LEU A 81 -0.35 -20.93 -6.72
N ASP A 82 -1.53 -20.37 -7.06
CA ASP A 82 -2.81 -20.66 -6.41
C ASP A 82 -2.83 -20.44 -4.87
N GLN A 83 -2.15 -19.39 -4.37
CA GLN A 83 -1.89 -19.21 -2.92
C GLN A 83 -2.71 -18.13 -2.19
N ASN A 84 -3.17 -17.06 -2.85
CA ASN A 84 -3.65 -15.84 -2.18
C ASN A 84 -4.98 -15.28 -2.71
N GLY A 85 -5.45 -15.77 -3.86
CA GLY A 85 -6.69 -15.35 -4.50
C GLY A 85 -6.71 -13.90 -5.02
N PRO A 86 -7.85 -13.48 -5.61
CA PRO A 86 -8.00 -12.16 -6.23
C PRO A 86 -7.90 -10.99 -5.25
N LEU A 87 -8.25 -11.21 -3.98
CA LEU A 87 -8.25 -10.16 -2.96
C LEU A 87 -6.84 -9.60 -2.70
N ALA A 88 -5.80 -10.43 -2.82
CA ALA A 88 -4.42 -9.99 -2.64
C ALA A 88 -4.01 -8.95 -3.70
N ILE A 89 -4.46 -9.12 -4.95
CA ILE A 89 -4.26 -8.13 -6.01
C ILE A 89 -4.98 -6.83 -5.65
N LEU A 90 -6.26 -6.91 -5.26
CA LEU A 90 -7.07 -5.73 -4.97
C LEU A 90 -6.48 -4.91 -3.83
N PHE A 91 -6.10 -5.55 -2.72
CA PHE A 91 -5.46 -4.86 -1.61
C PHE A 91 -4.11 -4.26 -2.02
N SER A 92 -3.24 -5.00 -2.71
CA SER A 92 -1.96 -4.48 -3.18
C SER A 92 -2.11 -3.26 -4.10
N ALA A 93 -3.03 -3.33 -5.06
CA ALA A 93 -3.32 -2.24 -5.98
C ALA A 93 -3.95 -1.03 -5.27
N SER A 94 -4.68 -1.26 -4.18
CA SER A 94 -5.32 -0.18 -3.42
C SER A 94 -4.30 0.76 -2.77
N ALA A 95 -3.09 0.30 -2.42
CA ALA A 95 -2.01 1.17 -1.93
C ALA A 95 -1.61 2.21 -3.00
N LEU A 96 -1.49 1.81 -4.27
CA LEU A 96 -1.24 2.72 -5.39
C LEU A 96 -2.39 3.70 -5.58
N ALA A 97 -3.63 3.20 -5.55
CA ALA A 97 -4.82 4.04 -5.70
C ALA A 97 -4.87 5.10 -4.58
N ILE A 98 -4.63 4.70 -3.34
CA ILE A 98 -4.60 5.61 -2.20
C ILE A 98 -3.49 6.65 -2.38
N TRP A 99 -2.28 6.25 -2.80
CA TRP A 99 -1.20 7.21 -3.08
C TRP A 99 -1.56 8.19 -4.19
N ALA A 100 -2.17 7.72 -5.27
CA ALA A 100 -2.54 8.55 -6.42
C ALA A 100 -3.64 9.57 -6.08
N PHE A 101 -4.67 9.14 -5.34
CA PHE A 101 -5.84 9.95 -5.00
C PHE A 101 -5.76 10.64 -3.64
N ARG A 102 -4.61 10.57 -2.96
CA ARG A 102 -4.44 11.22 -1.66
C ARG A 102 -4.69 12.73 -1.77
N PRO A 103 -5.27 13.37 -0.73
CA PRO A 103 -5.31 14.81 -0.65
C PRO A 103 -3.89 15.37 -0.63
N ARG A 104 -3.56 16.24 -1.59
CA ARG A 104 -2.32 17.03 -1.58
C ARG A 104 -2.66 18.39 -0.97
N LYS A 105 -1.76 18.96 -0.16
CA LYS A 105 -1.86 20.40 0.13
C LYS A 105 -1.55 21.14 -1.17
N GLU A 106 -2.43 22.03 -1.57
CA GLU A 106 -2.14 23.00 -2.63
C GLU A 106 -0.93 23.84 -2.18
N ALA A 107 0.00 24.09 -3.10
CA ALA A 107 1.21 24.86 -2.87
C ALA A 107 0.90 26.36 -2.71
#